data_AF-A0A9R0W6I1-F1
#
_entry.id   AF-A0A9R0W6I1-F1
#
_cell.length_a   1.000
_cell.length_b   1.000
_cell.length_c   1.000
_cell.angle_alpha   90.00
_cell.angle_beta   90.00
_cell.angle_gamma   90.00
#
_symmetry.space_group_name_H-M   'P 1'
#
loop_
_entity.id
_entity.type
_entity.pdbx_description
1 polymer ?
#
loop_
_entity_poly.entity_id
_entity_poly.type
_entity_poly.pdbx_seq_one_letter_code
_entity_poly.pdbx_strand_id
1 'polypeptide(L)'
;MPATLMRCPLLLGRQPVTALRHSFSSSRMRRVRKAAGGGGQGPPPAYGGLLLDAGGTLLQLAQPVAETYATLGRPYGVMKSEKYIMEGFKRAFSAPWPKTLRYQGDGRPFWRIVVAEATDCTNSNYFEEVYQYYAHGDAWRLPGGAYRTLRDLKDAGGHTSHLS
;
A
#
# COMPACT_ATOMS: atom_id res chain seq x y z
N MET A 1 2.81 -40.21 -28.86
CA MET A 1 2.50 -38.84 -28.44
C MET A 1 3.76 -38.19 -27.87
N PRO A 2 4.55 -37.44 -28.65
CA PRO A 2 5.67 -36.66 -28.13
C PRO A 2 5.38 -35.15 -28.12
N ALA A 3 5.96 -34.49 -27.13
CA ALA A 3 5.88 -33.06 -26.85
C ALA A 3 6.65 -32.21 -27.88
N THR A 4 6.02 -31.13 -28.33
CA THR A 4 6.64 -30.12 -29.20
C THR A 4 7.26 -29.00 -28.35
N LEU A 5 8.58 -28.96 -28.34
CA LEU A 5 9.40 -27.80 -28.01
C LEU A 5 9.35 -26.83 -29.19
N MET A 6 8.75 -25.64 -29.02
CA MET A 6 8.82 -24.59 -30.03
C MET A 6 9.76 -23.47 -29.56
N ARG A 7 10.97 -23.47 -30.14
CA ARG A 7 11.91 -22.34 -30.14
C ARG A 7 11.44 -21.32 -31.18
N CYS A 8 11.30 -20.06 -30.78
CA CYS A 8 11.16 -18.92 -31.71
C CYS A 8 12.43 -18.05 -31.68
N PRO A 9 12.97 -17.64 -32.84
CA PRO A 9 14.18 -16.84 -32.94
C PRO A 9 13.87 -15.33 -32.87
N LEU A 10 14.62 -14.59 -32.05
CA LEU A 10 14.60 -13.12 -32.04
C LEU A 10 15.56 -12.59 -33.10
N LEU A 11 15.01 -11.97 -34.15
CA LEU A 11 15.75 -11.15 -35.11
C LEU A 11 16.09 -9.79 -34.49
N LEU A 12 17.39 -9.49 -34.51
CA LEU A 12 17.99 -8.25 -34.05
C LEU A 12 17.84 -7.18 -35.15
N GLY A 13 17.05 -6.14 -34.90
CA GLY A 13 16.93 -4.97 -35.79
C GLY A 13 17.11 -3.68 -35.01
N ARG A 14 18.28 -3.03 -35.17
CA ARG A 14 18.57 -1.68 -34.65
C ARG A 14 18.03 -0.63 -35.64
N GLN A 15 17.26 0.34 -35.16
CA GLN A 15 16.94 1.60 -35.85
C GLN A 15 17.06 2.76 -34.85
N PRO A 16 17.63 3.92 -35.24
CA PRO A 16 17.84 5.07 -34.36
C PRO A 16 16.56 5.89 -34.17
N VAL A 17 16.32 6.34 -32.94
CA VAL A 17 15.20 7.25 -32.59
C VAL A 17 15.62 8.71 -32.78
N THR A 18 14.97 9.38 -33.72
CA THR A 18 15.08 10.82 -33.99
C THR A 18 14.38 11.63 -32.91
N ALA A 19 15.04 12.66 -32.39
CA ALA A 19 14.52 13.54 -31.35
C ALA A 19 13.43 14.48 -31.88
N LEU A 20 12.20 14.37 -31.36
CA LEU A 20 11.12 15.31 -31.61
C LEU A 20 11.09 16.38 -30.49
N ARG A 21 11.48 17.61 -30.84
CA ARG A 21 11.39 18.77 -29.95
C ARG A 21 9.94 19.25 -29.88
N HIS A 22 9.26 18.99 -28.77
CA HIS A 22 7.99 19.63 -28.46
C HIS A 22 8.24 20.98 -27.77
N SER A 23 7.81 22.06 -28.42
CA SER A 23 7.79 23.41 -27.87
C SER A 23 6.59 23.53 -26.94
N PHE A 24 6.81 23.74 -25.65
CA PHE A 24 5.75 24.03 -24.68
C PHE A 24 5.55 25.54 -24.60
N SER A 25 4.37 25.99 -25.04
CA SER A 25 3.90 27.37 -24.91
C SER A 25 3.64 27.70 -23.43
N SER A 26 4.36 28.69 -22.89
CA SER A 26 4.18 29.14 -21.51
C SER A 26 2.90 29.96 -21.38
N SER A 27 1.83 29.36 -20.85
CA SER A 27 0.65 30.11 -20.46
C SER A 27 0.93 30.87 -19.15
N ARG A 28 0.95 32.20 -19.26
CA ARG A 28 1.28 33.14 -18.19
C ARG A 28 0.09 33.22 -17.20
N MET A 29 0.07 32.39 -16.16
CA MET A 29 -0.90 32.52 -15.07
C MET A 29 -0.70 33.86 -14.35
N ARG A 30 -1.72 34.74 -14.40
CA ARG A 30 -1.77 35.97 -13.59
C ARG A 30 -1.87 35.60 -12.12
N ARG A 31 -0.84 35.94 -11.35
CA ARG A 31 -0.87 35.86 -9.88
C ARG A 31 -1.74 37.00 -9.35
N VAL A 32 -2.97 36.69 -8.94
CA VAL A 32 -3.80 37.60 -8.16
C VAL A 32 -3.25 37.62 -6.72
N ARG A 33 -2.58 38.70 -6.34
CA ARG A 33 -2.21 38.95 -4.94
C ARG A 33 -3.42 39.54 -4.23
N LYS A 34 -4.03 38.76 -3.33
CA LYS A 34 -4.96 39.31 -2.34
C LYS A 34 -4.13 40.07 -1.31
N ALA A 35 -4.40 41.36 -1.11
CA ALA A 35 -3.73 42.17 -0.10
C ALA A 35 -4.04 41.59 1.29
N ALA A 36 -3.00 41.19 2.01
CA ALA A 36 -3.11 40.74 3.40
C ALA A 36 -2.98 41.97 4.32
N GLY A 37 -4.01 42.20 5.13
CA GLY A 37 -3.89 43.03 6.33
C GLY A 37 -2.84 42.41 7.27
N GLY A 38 -2.04 43.29 7.89
CA GLY A 38 -0.85 42.93 8.63
C GLY A 38 -1.12 42.04 9.84
N GLY A 39 -0.45 40.90 9.85
CA GLY A 39 -0.24 40.02 11.00
C GLY A 39 0.91 39.09 10.63
N GLY A 40 2.00 39.16 11.39
CA GLY A 40 3.32 38.63 11.03
C GLY A 40 3.29 37.25 10.37
N GLN A 41 3.57 37.21 9.07
CA GLN A 41 3.74 35.97 8.32
C GLN A 41 5.23 35.68 8.28
N GLY A 42 5.63 34.61 8.98
CA GLY A 42 6.90 33.96 8.72
C GLY A 42 7.03 33.57 7.24
N PRO A 43 8.23 33.17 6.79
CA PRO A 43 8.45 32.78 5.41
C PRO A 43 7.45 31.70 4.97
N PRO A 44 6.96 31.74 3.73
CA PRO A 44 6.04 30.74 3.22
C PRO A 44 6.68 29.34 3.32
N PRO A 45 5.88 28.28 3.55
CA PRO A 45 6.42 26.93 3.68
C PRO A 45 7.22 26.55 2.43
N ALA A 46 8.34 25.86 2.64
CA ALA A 46 9.25 25.46 1.56
C ALA A 46 8.59 24.51 0.53
N TYR A 47 7.49 23.87 0.90
CA TYR A 47 6.74 22.93 0.08
C TYR A 47 5.24 23.25 0.12
N GLY A 48 4.55 23.08 -1.00
CA GLY A 48 3.09 23.31 -1.09
C GLY A 48 2.24 22.18 -0.51
N GLY A 49 2.83 20.99 -0.30
CA GLY A 49 2.18 19.84 0.32
C GLY A 49 3.10 18.62 0.38
N LEU A 50 2.75 17.66 1.25
CA LEU A 50 3.48 16.42 1.44
C LEU A 50 2.53 15.22 1.28
N LEU A 51 2.94 14.25 0.47
CA LEU A 51 2.24 12.98 0.32
C LEU A 51 3.01 11.90 1.06
N LEU A 52 2.33 11.18 1.94
CA LEU A 52 2.91 10.15 2.80
C LEU A 52 2.32 8.79 2.44
N ASP A 53 3.18 7.78 2.33
CA ASP A 53 2.70 6.41 2.25
C ASP A 53 1.98 6.03 3.55
N ALA A 54 0.95 5.19 3.46
CA ALA A 54 0.26 4.68 4.64
C ALA A 54 1.03 3.51 5.25
N GLY A 55 1.24 2.44 4.48
CA GLY A 55 1.80 1.20 4.98
C GLY A 55 3.28 1.31 5.34
N GLY A 56 3.68 0.98 6.57
CA GLY A 56 5.08 1.01 6.97
C GLY A 56 5.68 2.41 7.19
N THR A 57 4.99 3.47 6.75
CA THR A 57 5.34 4.86 7.04
C THR A 57 4.44 5.46 8.13
N LEU A 58 3.11 5.38 7.98
CA LEU A 58 2.16 5.88 8.98
C LEU A 58 1.51 4.78 9.80
N LEU A 59 1.25 3.62 9.19
CA LEU A 59 0.55 2.52 9.81
C LEU A 59 1.50 1.33 9.98
N GLN A 60 1.69 0.94 11.24
CA GLN A 60 2.35 -0.29 11.62
C GLN A 60 1.32 -1.24 12.22
N LEU A 61 1.58 -2.53 12.10
CA LEU A 61 0.79 -3.54 12.78
C LEU A 61 0.90 -3.36 14.30
N ALA A 62 -0.25 -3.38 14.98
CA ALA A 62 -0.29 -3.40 16.43
C ALA A 62 0.12 -4.78 16.99
N GLN A 63 -0.26 -5.84 16.28
CA GLN A 63 0.08 -7.23 16.59
C GLN A 63 0.70 -7.94 15.38
N PRO A 64 1.62 -8.90 15.56
CA PRO A 64 2.18 -9.68 14.47
C PRO A 64 1.10 -10.44 13.69
N VAL A 65 1.20 -10.47 12.35
CA VAL A 65 0.21 -11.13 11.48
C VAL A 65 -0.08 -12.58 11.89
N ALA A 66 0.98 -13.34 12.18
CA ALA A 66 0.87 -14.74 12.50
C ALA A 66 0.20 -14.99 13.86
N GLU A 67 0.49 -14.15 14.85
CA GLU A 67 -0.16 -14.20 16.16
C GLU A 67 -1.66 -13.88 16.05
N THR A 68 -2.01 -12.86 15.26
CA THR A 68 -3.41 -12.51 14.97
C THR A 68 -4.15 -13.69 14.32
N TYR A 69 -3.60 -14.28 13.26
CA TYR A 69 -4.22 -15.42 12.56
C TYR A 69 -4.35 -16.63 13.48
N ALA A 70 -3.32 -16.95 14.26
CA ALA A 70 -3.38 -18.04 15.22
C ALA A 70 -4.47 -17.80 16.27
N THR A 71 -4.55 -16.60 16.82
CA THR A 71 -5.49 -16.26 17.90
C THR A 71 -6.93 -16.29 17.41
N LEU A 72 -7.24 -15.60 16.32
CA LEU A 72 -8.58 -15.57 15.73
C LEU A 72 -8.98 -16.93 15.13
N GLY A 73 -8.01 -17.74 14.71
CA GLY A 73 -8.25 -19.04 14.09
C GLY A 73 -8.52 -20.19 15.06
N ARG A 74 -8.16 -20.07 16.35
CA ARG A 74 -8.34 -21.14 17.35
C ARG A 74 -9.78 -21.67 17.44
N PRO A 75 -10.83 -20.82 17.50
CA PRO A 75 -12.22 -21.29 17.53
C PRO A 75 -12.63 -22.08 16.28
N TYR A 76 -11.91 -21.91 15.17
CA TYR A 76 -12.16 -22.56 13.88
C TYR A 76 -11.23 -23.75 13.61
N GLY A 77 -10.44 -24.18 14.60
CA GLY A 77 -9.54 -25.33 14.50
C GLY A 77 -8.17 -25.03 13.92
N VAL A 78 -7.78 -23.76 13.76
CA VAL A 78 -6.40 -23.41 13.35
C VAL A 78 -5.46 -23.70 14.50
N MET A 79 -4.59 -24.71 14.32
CA MET A 79 -3.61 -25.16 15.31
C MET A 79 -2.16 -25.05 14.83
N LYS A 80 -1.94 -24.29 13.76
CA LYS A 80 -0.61 -24.06 13.20
C LYS A 80 0.19 -23.12 14.09
N SER A 81 1.50 -23.36 14.17
CA SER A 81 2.42 -22.43 14.84
C SER A 81 2.49 -21.09 14.10
N GLU A 82 2.79 -20.01 14.81
CA GLU A 82 2.98 -18.69 14.19
C GLU A 82 4.07 -18.69 13.11
N LYS A 83 5.15 -19.47 13.31
CA LYS A 83 6.19 -19.63 12.29
C LYS A 83 5.63 -20.21 10.99
N TYR A 84 4.86 -21.30 11.09
CA TYR A 84 4.21 -21.92 9.94
C TYR A 84 3.28 -20.92 9.23
N ILE A 85 2.48 -20.19 10.01
CA ILE A 85 1.54 -19.20 9.48
C ILE A 85 2.29 -18.07 8.75
N MET A 86 3.36 -17.55 9.33
CA MET A 86 4.16 -16.50 8.73
C MET A 86 4.84 -16.97 7.44
N GLU A 87 5.33 -18.20 7.37
CA GLU A 87 5.91 -18.78 6.16
C GLU A 87 4.86 -18.93 5.05
N GLY A 88 3.67 -19.42 5.39
CA GLY A 88 2.55 -19.52 4.45
C GLY A 88 2.07 -18.15 3.96
N PHE A 89 1.93 -17.19 4.88
CA PHE A 89 1.62 -15.80 4.54
C PHE A 89 2.62 -15.22 3.55
N LYS A 90 3.93 -15.31 3.83
CA LYS A 90 4.97 -14.80 2.92
C LYS A 90 4.89 -15.44 1.55
N ARG A 91 4.72 -16.77 1.49
CA ARG A 91 4.59 -17.51 0.23
C ARG A 91 3.38 -17.04 -0.58
N ALA A 92 2.20 -16.97 0.04
CA ALA A 92 0.98 -16.57 -0.63
C ALA A 92 1.01 -15.09 -1.02
N PHE A 93 1.48 -14.22 -0.13
CA PHE A 93 1.57 -12.79 -0.40
C PHE A 93 2.54 -12.47 -1.53
N SER A 94 3.70 -13.15 -1.61
CA SER A 94 4.70 -12.92 -2.66
C SER A 94 4.42 -13.60 -4.00
N ALA A 95 3.41 -14.48 -4.09
CA ALA A 95 3.08 -15.17 -5.33
C ALA A 95 2.68 -14.20 -6.47
N PRO A 96 2.92 -14.57 -7.75
CA PRO A 96 2.63 -13.72 -8.89
C PRO A 96 1.13 -13.72 -9.23
N TRP A 97 0.37 -12.86 -8.54
CA TRP A 97 -1.07 -12.70 -8.78
C TRP A 97 -1.37 -11.72 -9.92
N PRO A 98 -2.49 -11.90 -10.64
CA PRO A 98 -3.01 -10.86 -11.52
C PRO A 98 -3.21 -9.55 -10.74
N LYS A 99 -2.80 -8.41 -11.32
CA LYS A 99 -2.94 -7.09 -10.67
C LYS A 99 -4.38 -6.78 -10.27
N THR A 100 -5.33 -7.29 -11.05
CA THR A 100 -6.77 -7.15 -10.81
C THR A 100 -7.21 -7.81 -9.51
N LEU A 101 -6.59 -8.91 -9.11
CA LEU A 101 -6.96 -9.64 -7.90
C LEU A 101 -6.63 -8.86 -6.63
N ARG A 102 -5.48 -8.17 -6.60
CA ARG A 102 -4.99 -7.45 -5.42
C ARG A 102 -5.62 -6.07 -5.22
N TYR A 103 -5.84 -5.33 -6.31
CA TYR A 103 -6.12 -3.89 -6.22
C TYR A 103 -7.51 -3.49 -6.75
N GLN A 104 -8.32 -4.43 -7.24
CA GLN A 104 -9.70 -4.14 -7.65
C GLN A 104 -10.71 -4.58 -6.59
N GLY A 105 -11.79 -3.80 -6.49
CA GLY A 105 -12.81 -4.01 -5.49
C GLY A 105 -12.28 -3.78 -4.07
N ASP A 106 -12.74 -4.58 -3.13
CA ASP A 106 -12.31 -4.53 -1.74
C ASP A 106 -11.12 -5.45 -1.43
N GLY A 107 -10.58 -6.17 -2.44
CA GLY A 107 -9.45 -7.06 -2.24
C GLY A 107 -9.75 -8.33 -1.42
N ARG A 108 -11.00 -8.55 -0.97
CA ARG A 108 -11.39 -9.77 -0.25
C ARG A 108 -11.02 -11.06 -0.98
N PRO A 109 -11.19 -11.19 -2.32
CA PRO A 109 -10.81 -12.41 -3.03
C PRO A 109 -9.32 -12.75 -2.89
N PHE A 110 -8.45 -11.74 -2.97
CA PHE A 110 -7.02 -11.91 -2.74
C PHE A 110 -6.72 -12.35 -1.30
N TRP A 111 -7.26 -11.61 -0.33
CA TRP A 111 -6.98 -11.88 1.07
C TRP A 111 -7.49 -13.24 1.52
N ARG A 112 -8.62 -13.71 0.99
CA ARG A 112 -9.15 -15.05 1.29
C ARG A 112 -8.17 -16.15 0.92
N ILE A 113 -7.51 -16.02 -0.23
CA ILE A 113 -6.47 -16.96 -0.66
C ILE A 113 -5.28 -16.90 0.30
N VAL A 114 -4.82 -15.69 0.64
CA VAL A 114 -3.67 -15.51 1.55
C VAL A 114 -3.95 -16.11 2.94
N VAL A 115 -5.13 -15.86 3.53
CA VAL A 115 -5.49 -16.42 4.85
C VAL A 115 -5.58 -17.95 4.79
N ALA A 116 -6.21 -18.49 3.75
CA ALA A 116 -6.34 -19.93 3.59
C ALA A 116 -4.97 -20.63 3.46
N GLU A 117 -4.09 -20.11 2.61
CA GLU A 117 -2.73 -20.64 2.42
C GLU A 117 -1.81 -20.48 3.62
N ALA A 118 -2.03 -19.43 4.44
CA ALA A 118 -1.26 -19.22 5.65
C ALA A 118 -1.69 -20.18 6.79
N THR A 119 -2.94 -20.63 6.81
CA THR A 119 -3.51 -21.30 7.99
C THR A 119 -4.02 -22.72 7.75
N ASP A 120 -4.07 -23.16 6.49
CA ASP A 120 -4.80 -24.35 6.03
C ASP A 120 -6.28 -24.34 6.42
N CYS A 121 -6.90 -23.16 6.57
CA CYS A 121 -8.30 -23.02 6.95
C CYS A 121 -9.09 -22.23 5.92
N THR A 122 -10.12 -22.86 5.35
CA THR A 122 -11.02 -22.26 4.35
C THR A 122 -12.37 -21.83 4.94
N ASN A 123 -12.50 -21.80 6.27
CA ASN A 123 -13.72 -21.38 6.94
C ASN A 123 -14.02 -19.90 6.65
N SER A 124 -15.19 -19.62 6.07
CA SER A 124 -15.59 -18.25 5.69
C SER A 124 -15.76 -17.30 6.87
N ASN A 125 -16.21 -17.80 8.02
CA ASN A 125 -16.40 -16.96 9.21
C ASN A 125 -15.04 -16.57 9.80
N TYR A 126 -14.08 -17.51 9.82
CA TYR A 126 -12.69 -17.21 10.20
C TYR A 126 -12.08 -16.14 9.31
N PHE A 127 -12.24 -16.27 7.98
CA PHE A 127 -11.78 -15.24 7.06
C PHE A 127 -12.43 -13.88 7.34
N GLU A 128 -13.75 -13.84 7.54
CA GLU A 128 -14.44 -12.57 7.80
C GLU A 128 -13.95 -11.93 9.09
N GLU A 129 -13.74 -12.71 10.15
CA GLU A 129 -13.22 -12.20 11.42
C GLU A 129 -11.82 -11.61 11.29
N VAL A 130 -10.91 -12.29 10.59
CA VAL A 130 -9.57 -11.76 10.28
C VAL A 130 -9.65 -10.50 9.41
N TYR A 131 -10.50 -10.51 8.39
CA TYR A 131 -10.66 -9.37 7.47
C TYR A 131 -11.20 -8.14 8.20
N GLN A 132 -12.22 -8.32 9.04
CA GLN A 132 -12.79 -7.25 9.85
C GLN A 132 -11.82 -6.75 10.91
N TYR A 133 -11.02 -7.61 11.54
CA TYR A 133 -9.99 -7.16 12.48
C TYR A 133 -9.08 -6.09 11.86
N TYR A 134 -8.55 -6.31 10.65
CA TYR A 134 -7.70 -5.31 9.97
C TYR A 134 -8.44 -4.08 9.44
N ALA A 135 -9.77 -4.11 9.37
CA ALA A 135 -10.58 -2.93 9.06
C ALA A 135 -10.74 -1.99 10.28
N HIS A 136 -10.49 -2.48 11.49
CA HIS A 136 -10.56 -1.67 12.71
C HIS A 136 -9.24 -0.96 13.00
N GLY A 137 -9.34 0.24 13.60
CA GLY A 137 -8.18 1.11 13.86
C GLY A 137 -7.20 0.57 14.90
N ASP A 138 -7.64 -0.34 15.76
CA ASP A 138 -6.85 -0.99 16.82
C ASP A 138 -5.87 -2.04 16.28
N ALA A 139 -6.11 -2.59 15.09
CA ALA A 139 -5.12 -3.41 14.38
C ALA A 139 -3.86 -2.62 13.96
N TRP A 140 -3.93 -1.28 14.04
CA TRP A 140 -2.90 -0.37 13.57
C TRP A 140 -2.38 0.53 14.68
N ARG A 141 -1.11 0.90 14.55
CA ARG A 141 -0.48 1.92 15.40
C ARG A 141 0.37 2.87 14.56
N LEU A 142 0.47 4.11 15.03
CA LEU A 142 1.41 5.08 14.47
C LEU A 142 2.83 4.78 14.97
N PRO A 143 3.87 4.90 14.13
CA PRO A 143 5.25 4.92 14.59
C PRO A 143 5.50 6.04 15.61
N GLY A 144 6.50 5.83 16.47
CA GLY A 144 6.94 6.84 17.42
C GLY A 144 7.26 8.17 16.72
N GLY A 145 6.71 9.26 17.23
CA GLY A 145 6.90 10.60 16.67
C GLY A 145 6.01 10.97 15.49
N ALA A 146 5.41 10.01 14.78
CA ALA A 146 4.61 10.29 13.57
C ALA A 146 3.46 11.27 13.85
N TYR A 147 2.74 11.07 14.96
CA TYR A 147 1.67 11.98 15.37
C TYR A 147 2.14 13.42 15.59
N ARG A 148 3.27 13.59 16.29
CA ARG A 148 3.85 14.90 16.57
C ARG A 148 4.31 15.56 15.27
N THR A 149 5.03 14.82 14.43
CA THR A 149 5.50 15.32 13.12
C THR A 149 4.34 15.76 12.24
N LEU A 150 3.27 14.97 12.14
CA LEU A 150 2.07 15.34 11.35
C LEU A 150 1.41 16.61 11.91
N ARG A 151 1.34 16.76 13.23
CA ARG A 151 0.81 17.97 13.87
C ARG A 151 1.69 19.19 13.56
N ASP A 152 3.00 19.07 13.75
CA ASP A 152 3.95 20.16 13.49
C ASP A 152 3.91 20.61 12.02
N LEU A 153 3.78 19.66 11.08
CA LEU A 153 3.63 19.95 9.65
C LEU A 153 2.34 20.71 9.33
N LYS A 154 1.23 20.32 9.99
CA LYS A 154 -0.06 21.00 9.84
C LYS A 154 0.00 22.42 10.40
N ASP A 155 0.58 22.60 11.58
CA ASP A 155 0.68 23.90 12.25
C ASP A 155 1.60 24.87 11.49
N ALA A 156 2.58 24.35 10.74
CA ALA A 156 3.41 25.14 9.82
C ALA A 156 2.70 25.56 8.51
N GLY A 157 1.40 25.24 8.35
CA GLY A 157 0.62 25.58 7.15
C GLY A 157 0.82 24.63 5.97
N GLY A 158 1.47 23.48 6.18
CA GLY A 158 1.62 22.42 5.19
C GLY A 158 0.32 21.64 4.99
N HIS A 159 0.04 21.22 3.76
CA HIS A 159 -1.05 20.31 3.44
C HIS A 159 -0.52 18.88 3.38
N THR A 160 -1.07 17.96 4.17
CA THR A 160 -0.66 16.55 4.19
C THR A 160 -1.78 15.66 3.66
N SER A 161 -1.44 14.76 2.73
CA SER A 161 -2.34 13.72 2.22
C SER A 161 -1.61 12.37 2.28
N HIS A 162 -2.35 11.25 2.24
CA HIS A 162 -1.74 9.92 2.15
C HIS A 162 -1.86 9.35 0.73
N LEU A 163 -0.89 8.53 0.33
CA LEU A 163 -0.90 7.68 -0.85
C LEU A 163 -0.93 6.22 -0.37
N SER A 164 -1.75 5.37 -1.00
CA SER A 164 -1.75 3.93 -0.75
C SER A 164 -2.10 3.16 -2.02
#